data_AF-A0A1M6MZ44-F1
#
_entry.id   AF-A0A1M6MZ44-F1
#
_cell.length_a   1.000
_cell.length_b   1.000
_cell.length_c   1.000
_cell.angle_alpha   90.00
_cell.angle_beta   90.00
_cell.angle_gamma   90.00
#
_symmetry.space_group_name_H-M   'P 1'
#
loop_
_entity.id
_entity.type
_entity.pdbx_description
1 polymer ?
#
loop_
_entity_poly.entity_id
_entity_poly.type
_entity_poly.pdbx_seq_one_letter_code
_entity_poly.pdbx_strand_id
1 'polypeptide(L)'
;MSRKINCPICLDQGVVLYKKKIGDYIYEFAAHCTCSNGNKYRYDGQSCDKRKSEYYMPSIAEEFDVKELAKENLSLFIDKYGTEKTRKMFSLIEK
;
A
#
# COMPACT_ATOMS: atom_id res chain seq x y z
N MET A 1 19.45 -11.16 -10.14
CA MET A 1 19.38 -10.02 -9.19
C MET A 1 18.15 -10.17 -8.32
N SER A 2 18.29 -10.31 -6.99
CA SER A 2 17.12 -10.29 -6.09
C SER A 2 16.60 -8.87 -5.99
N ARG A 3 15.32 -8.66 -6.32
CA ARG A 3 14.66 -7.36 -6.21
C ARG A 3 14.49 -7.04 -4.72
N LYS A 4 15.15 -5.99 -4.23
CA LYS A 4 15.05 -5.54 -2.82
C LYS A 4 13.89 -4.55 -2.71
N ILE A 5 13.01 -4.76 -1.74
CA ILE A 5 11.93 -3.81 -1.41
C ILE A 5 12.28 -3.08 -0.11
N ASN A 6 11.98 -1.78 -0.04
CA ASN A 6 12.21 -0.97 1.16
C ASN A 6 10.92 -0.77 1.97
N CYS A 7 9.77 -0.69 1.28
CA CYS A 7 8.46 -0.58 1.89
C CYS A 7 7.58 -1.77 1.50
N PRO A 8 7.30 -2.71 2.42
CA PRO A 8 6.39 -3.83 2.15
C PRO A 8 4.93 -3.41 2.06
N ILE A 9 4.54 -2.26 2.64
CA ILE A 9 3.14 -1.79 2.64
C ILE A 9 2.66 -1.45 1.23
N CYS A 10 3.47 -0.76 0.44
CA CYS A 10 3.11 -0.35 -0.92
C CYS A 10 4.02 -0.96 -2.00
N LEU A 11 4.92 -1.88 -1.64
CA LEU A 11 5.94 -2.45 -2.52
C LEU A 11 6.72 -1.37 -3.29
N ASP A 12 7.15 -0.34 -2.54
CA ASP A 12 7.85 0.86 -3.03
C ASP A 12 7.11 1.75 -4.03
N GLN A 13 5.84 1.46 -4.38
CA GLN A 13 5.06 2.26 -5.34
C GLN A 13 4.64 3.63 -4.78
N GLY A 14 4.48 3.74 -3.46
CA GLY A 14 4.05 4.95 -2.76
C GLY A 14 2.53 5.16 -2.73
N VAL A 15 1.76 4.51 -3.59
CA VAL A 15 0.28 4.54 -3.59
C VAL A 15 -0.25 3.13 -3.59
N VAL A 16 -1.38 2.91 -2.92
CA VAL A 16 -2.15 1.67 -2.95
C VAL A 16 -3.53 1.99 -3.51
N LEU A 17 -3.94 1.23 -4.53
CA LEU A 17 -5.30 1.27 -5.05
C LEU A 17 -6.14 0.23 -4.30
N TYR A 18 -7.33 0.62 -3.87
CA TYR A 18 -8.24 -0.27 -3.17
C TYR A 18 -9.68 -0.05 -3.64
N LYS A 19 -10.49 -1.10 -3.50
CA LYS A 19 -11.92 -1.06 -3.85
C LYS A 19 -12.76 -1.00 -2.59
N LYS A 20 -13.73 -0.11 -2.55
CA LYS A 20 -14.67 0.05 -1.43
C LYS A 20 -16.10 0.11 -1.96
N LYS A 21 -17.01 -0.58 -1.28
CA LYS A 21 -18.44 -0.55 -1.60
C LYS A 21 -19.09 0.65 -0.91
N ILE A 22 -19.77 1.49 -1.68
CA ILE A 22 -20.54 2.63 -1.18
C ILE A 22 -21.94 2.52 -1.80
N GLY A 23 -22.94 2.26 -0.94
CA GLY A 23 -24.27 1.88 -1.41
C GLY A 23 -24.20 0.58 -2.22
N ASP A 24 -24.78 0.58 -3.42
CA ASP A 24 -24.81 -0.58 -4.31
C ASP A 24 -23.62 -0.66 -5.28
N TYR A 25 -22.71 0.31 -5.23
CA TYR A 25 -21.61 0.43 -6.18
C TYR A 25 -20.25 0.14 -5.53
N ILE A 26 -19.35 -0.45 -6.31
CA ILE A 26 -17.94 -0.64 -5.95
C ILE A 26 -17.12 0.41 -6.67
N TYR A 27 -16.41 1.22 -5.90
CA TYR A 27 -15.54 2.27 -6.43
C TYR A 27 -14.08 1.92 -6.15
N GLU A 28 -13.19 2.43 -6.99
CA GLU A 28 -11.75 2.34 -6.82
C GLU A 28 -11.21 3.66 -6.28
N PHE A 29 -10.39 3.57 -5.25
CA PHE A 29 -9.80 4.69 -4.54
C PHE A 29 -8.28 4.53 -4.48
N ALA A 30 -7.60 5.65 -4.27
CA ALA A 30 -6.16 5.67 -4.04
C ALA A 30 -5.90 6.13 -2.60
N ALA A 31 -5.02 5.43 -1.89
CA ALA A 31 -4.46 5.87 -0.62
C ALA A 31 -2.94 6.03 -0.74
N HIS A 32 -2.38 7.08 -0.15
CA HIS A 32 -0.93 7.25 -0.13
C HIS A 32 -0.30 6.39 0.97
N CYS A 33 0.86 5.81 0.69
CA CYS A 33 1.58 5.07 1.72
C CYS A 33 2.15 6.03 2.79
N THR A 34 2.41 5.51 3.98
CA THR A 34 3.08 6.24 5.07
C THR A 34 4.61 6.28 4.94
N CYS A 35 5.19 5.65 3.91
CA CYS A 35 6.63 5.66 3.66
C CYS A 35 7.08 6.94 2.94
N SER A 36 8.39 7.15 2.82
CA SER A 36 8.96 8.31 2.10
C SER A 36 8.46 8.40 0.65
N ASN A 37 8.34 7.27 -0.05
CA ASN A 37 7.77 7.22 -1.40
C ASN A 37 6.28 7.55 -1.45
N GLY A 38 5.54 7.32 -0.36
CA GLY A 38 4.11 7.63 -0.29
C GLY A 38 3.82 9.08 0.11
N ASN A 39 4.65 9.65 0.97
CA ASN A 39 4.47 11.03 1.45
C ASN A 39 4.47 12.08 0.32
N LYS A 40 5.14 11.80 -0.82
CA LYS A 40 5.11 12.67 -2.00
C LYS A 40 3.74 12.73 -2.70
N TYR A 41 2.85 11.77 -2.42
CA TYR A 41 1.50 11.69 -2.96
C TYR A 41 0.44 12.19 -1.98
N ARG A 42 0.83 12.64 -0.78
CA ARG A 42 -0.11 13.22 0.18
C ARG A 42 -0.82 14.42 -0.46
N TYR A 43 -2.14 14.39 -0.48
CA TYR A 43 -2.96 15.44 -1.09
C TYR A 43 -4.13 15.80 -0.19
N ASP A 44 -4.27 17.09 0.09
CA ASP A 44 -5.44 17.69 0.74
C ASP A 44 -5.92 18.89 -0.09
N GLY A 45 -7.09 18.75 -0.69
CA GLY A 45 -7.71 19.76 -1.51
C GLY A 45 -8.11 21.03 -0.75
N GLN A 46 -8.29 20.96 0.57
CA GLN A 46 -8.62 22.13 1.40
C GLN A 46 -7.40 23.03 1.63
N SER A 47 -6.21 22.45 1.54
CA SER A 47 -4.92 23.12 1.66
C SER A 47 -4.46 23.83 0.37
N CYS A 48 -5.26 23.79 -0.70
CA CYS A 48 -4.92 24.45 -1.97
C CYS A 48 -5.23 25.96 -1.95
N ASP A 49 -4.29 26.80 -2.41
CA ASP A 49 -4.44 28.27 -2.37
C ASP A 49 -5.47 28.83 -3.37
N LYS A 50 -5.54 28.23 -4.57
CA LYS A 50 -6.32 28.79 -5.70
C LYS A 50 -7.73 28.21 -5.82
N ARG A 51 -7.82 26.89 -5.82
CA ARG A 51 -9.07 26.14 -6.01
C ARG A 51 -9.10 25.04 -4.96
N LYS A 52 -9.84 25.31 -3.88
CA LYS A 52 -10.06 24.33 -2.83
C LYS A 52 -11.01 23.25 -3.34
N SER A 53 -10.79 22.02 -2.88
CA SER A 53 -11.70 20.92 -3.13
C SER A 53 -11.87 20.09 -1.85
N GLU A 54 -13.00 19.41 -1.74
CA GLU A 54 -13.25 18.45 -0.65
C GLU A 54 -12.47 17.15 -0.82
N TYR A 55 -11.82 16.95 -1.98
CA TYR A 55 -11.04 15.76 -2.22
C TYR A 55 -9.78 15.75 -1.35
N TYR A 56 -9.65 14.69 -0.57
CA TYR A 56 -8.48 14.37 0.23
C TYR A 56 -8.08 12.94 -0.10
N MET A 57 -6.78 12.71 -0.29
CA MET A 57 -6.24 11.37 -0.50
C MET A 57 -5.83 10.80 0.86
N PRO A 58 -6.54 9.79 1.40
CA PRO A 58 -6.23 9.26 2.72
C PRO A 58 -4.86 8.58 2.73
N SER A 59 -4.25 8.53 3.91
CA SER A 59 -3.14 7.62 4.13
C SER A 59 -3.63 6.18 4.20
N ILE A 60 -2.78 5.24 3.82
CA ILE A 60 -3.12 3.82 3.90
C ILE A 60 -3.43 3.36 5.33
N ALA A 61 -2.89 4.04 6.33
CA ALA A 61 -3.13 3.75 7.75
C ALA A 61 -4.52 4.20 8.24
N GLU A 62 -5.20 5.08 7.50
CA GLU A 62 -6.58 5.47 7.80
C GLU A 62 -7.60 4.45 7.30
N GLU A 63 -7.25 3.67 6.27
CA GLU A 63 -8.17 2.72 5.63
C GLU A 63 -7.88 1.26 5.98
N PHE A 64 -6.65 0.90 6.38
CA PHE A 64 -6.22 -0.49 6.60
C PHE A 64 -5.26 -0.66 7.78
N ASP A 65 -5.19 -1.89 8.32
CA ASP A 65 -4.09 -2.29 9.21
C ASP A 65 -2.81 -2.45 8.40
N VAL A 66 -1.89 -1.49 8.59
CA VAL A 66 -0.61 -1.45 7.87
C VAL A 66 0.29 -2.66 8.13
N LYS A 67 0.17 -3.32 9.28
CA LYS A 67 0.98 -4.50 9.61
C LYS A 67 0.47 -5.72 8.87
N GLU A 68 -0.84 -5.93 8.86
CA GLU A 68 -1.45 -7.02 8.11
C GLU A 68 -1.20 -6.84 6.60
N LEU A 69 -1.45 -5.63 6.08
CA LEU A 69 -1.21 -5.32 4.68
C LEU A 69 0.25 -5.52 4.28
N ALA A 70 1.21 -5.13 5.13
CA ALA A 70 2.62 -5.38 4.87
C ALA A 70 2.97 -6.87 4.84
N LYS A 71 2.36 -7.68 5.72
CA LYS A 71 2.57 -9.13 5.75
C LYS A 71 2.05 -9.78 4.48
N GLU A 72 0.81 -9.46 4.08
CA GLU A 72 0.19 -9.98 2.86
C GLU A 72 1.00 -9.62 1.61
N ASN A 73 1.36 -8.35 1.47
CA ASN A 73 2.14 -7.88 0.33
C ASN A 73 3.53 -8.50 0.27
N LEU A 74 4.17 -8.71 1.42
CA LEU A 74 5.46 -9.40 1.48
C LEU A 74 5.33 -10.86 1.07
N SER A 75 4.29 -11.57 1.52
CA SER A 75 4.01 -12.96 1.11
C SER A 75 3.84 -13.05 -0.40
N LEU A 76 2.97 -12.21 -0.98
CA LEU A 76 2.73 -12.15 -2.43
C LEU A 76 4.01 -11.82 -3.21
N PHE A 77 4.84 -10.92 -2.67
CA PHE A 77 6.11 -10.57 -3.28
C PHE A 77 7.10 -11.74 -3.28
N ILE A 78 7.21 -12.48 -2.17
CA ILE A 78 8.07 -13.66 -2.05
C ILE A 78 7.59 -14.79 -2.96
N ASP A 79 6.29 -15.00 -3.07
CA ASP A 79 5.74 -16.02 -3.97
C ASP A 79 6.11 -15.71 -5.42
N LYS A 80 5.95 -14.45 -5.82
CA LYS A 80 6.19 -13.99 -7.20
C LYS A 80 7.67 -13.88 -7.57
N TYR A 81 8.50 -13.35 -6.68
CA TYR A 81 9.89 -12.97 -6.98
C TYR A 81 10.95 -13.68 -6.13
N GLY A 82 10.53 -14.40 -5.08
CA GLY A 82 11.42 -15.09 -4.17
C GLY A 82 12.10 -16.29 -4.82
N THR A 83 13.31 -16.60 -4.34
CA THR A 83 14.00 -17.84 -4.70
C THR A 83 13.39 -19.01 -3.93
N GLU A 84 13.64 -20.25 -4.37
CA GLU A 84 13.18 -21.45 -3.64
C GLU A 84 13.66 -21.45 -2.18
N LYS A 85 14.89 -20.98 -1.93
CA LYS A 85 15.43 -20.80 -0.57
C LYS A 85 14.62 -19.80 0.25
N THR A 86 14.24 -18.67 -0.36
CA THR A 86 13.43 -17.63 0.29
C THR A 86 12.04 -18.13 0.65
N ARG A 87 11.39 -18.89 -0.27
CA ARG A 87 10.06 -19.48 -0.03
C ARG A 87 10.09 -20.51 1.10
N LYS A 88 11.07 -21.42 1.10
CA LYS A 88 11.24 -22.41 2.18
C LYS A 88 11.51 -21.77 3.54
N MET A 89 12.25 -20.67 3.57
CA MET A 89 12.52 -19.94 4.81
C MET A 89 11.26 -19.26 5.36
N PHE A 90 10.43 -18.66 4.49
CA PHE A 90 9.20 -17.98 4.91
C PHE A 90 8.14 -18.98 5.41
N SER A 91 8.00 -20.14 4.76
CA SER A 91 7.04 -21.17 5.17
C SER A 91 7.36 -21.85 6.52
N LEU A 92 8.57 -21.66 7.04
CA LEU A 92 8.97 -22.11 8.38
C LEU A 92 8.67 -21.08 9.48
N ILE A 93 8.48 -19.80 9.11
CA ILE A 93 8.20 -18.70 10.04
C ILE A 93 6.68 -18.55 10.28
N GLU A 94 5.85 -18.99 9.33
CA GLU A 94 4.39 -18.94 9.44
C GLU A 94 3.75 -20.18 10.09
N LYS A 95 4.55 -21.08 10.69
CA LYS A 95 4.10 -22.22 11.50
C LYS A 95 4.27 -21.93 12.99
#